data_AF-U2CIQ1-F1
#
_entry.id   AF-U2CIQ1-F1
#
_cell.length_a   1.000
_cell.length_b   1.000
_cell.length_c   1.000
_cell.angle_alpha   90.00
_cell.angle_beta   90.00
_cell.angle_gamma   90.00
#
_symmetry.space_group_name_H-M   'P 1'
#
loop_
_entity.id
_entity.type
_entity.pdbx_description
1 polymer ?
#
loop_
_entity_poly.entity_id
_entity_poly.type
_entity_poly.pdbx_seq_one_letter_code
_entity_poly.pdbx_strand_id
1 'polypeptide(L)'
;MMKKLSFALLLALMLSNSACSVSQYLSGQMISGVQQGMTPAEVRSIFKSEPHFRRFDGNMEEWEYRKFSPLSDVGWSIILIQFTDGRVSGMDSFKDRSMNLDNATLTRPSPTVISTIDNFPPVRHSFDRERTMDGFEFRKLLDNVKYSSTNEKKRLIETALQQYDFTSKQAKELVEQISFTSDQKEMMIKIYPYITDKQNFEAVIGILSFGSDREEVRKALRLR
;
A
#
# COMPACT_ATOMS: atom_id res chain seq x y z
N MET A 1 -12.88 -64.90 -0.05
CA MET A 1 -12.59 -63.85 0.94
C MET A 1 -11.99 -62.56 0.34
N MET A 2 -11.86 -62.42 -1.00
CA MET A 2 -11.22 -61.24 -1.64
C MET A 2 -12.20 -60.13 -2.11
N LYS A 3 -13.51 -60.42 -2.27
CA LYS A 3 -14.50 -59.41 -2.73
C LYS A 3 -14.87 -58.37 -1.65
N LYS A 4 -14.84 -58.76 -0.37
CA LYS A 4 -15.13 -57.86 0.77
C LYS A 4 -13.96 -56.92 1.07
N LEU A 5 -12.72 -57.34 0.76
CA LEU A 5 -11.51 -56.55 0.96
C LEU A 5 -11.38 -55.44 -0.11
N SER A 6 -11.76 -55.72 -1.36
CA SER A 6 -11.81 -54.71 -2.43
C SER A 6 -12.87 -53.63 -2.18
N PHE A 7 -14.03 -54.01 -1.62
CA PHE A 7 -15.11 -53.06 -1.32
C PHE A 7 -14.76 -52.13 -0.16
N ALA A 8 -14.07 -52.65 0.87
CA ALA A 8 -13.57 -51.84 1.98
C ALA A 8 -12.48 -50.86 1.54
N LEU A 9 -11.61 -51.25 0.59
CA LEU A 9 -10.56 -50.38 0.06
C LEU A 9 -11.12 -49.25 -0.82
N LEU A 10 -12.16 -49.52 -1.61
CA LEU A 10 -12.87 -48.51 -2.41
C LEU A 10 -13.67 -47.53 -1.53
N LEU A 11 -14.24 -48.00 -0.43
CA LEU A 11 -14.95 -47.14 0.53
C LEU A 11 -14.00 -46.21 1.30
N ALA A 12 -12.79 -46.69 1.62
CA ALA A 12 -11.75 -45.89 2.27
C ALA A 12 -11.15 -44.81 1.34
N LEU A 13 -11.01 -45.10 0.04
CA LEU A 13 -10.53 -44.14 -0.97
C LEU A 13 -11.53 -43.01 -1.26
N MET A 14 -12.84 -43.24 -1.06
CA MET A 14 -13.88 -42.23 -1.22
C MET A 14 -13.99 -41.27 -0.02
N LEU A 15 -13.48 -41.67 1.14
CA LEU A 15 -13.50 -40.87 2.37
C LEU A 15 -12.25 -39.99 2.56
N SER A 16 -11.24 -40.10 1.69
CA SER A 16 -10.00 -39.30 1.76
C SER A 16 -9.99 -38.01 0.94
N ASN A 17 -11.11 -37.64 0.28
CA ASN A 17 -11.26 -36.32 -0.35
C ASN A 17 -12.07 -35.39 0.55
N SER A 18 -11.46 -34.99 1.66
CA SER A 18 -11.86 -33.79 2.41
C SER A 18 -10.69 -32.82 2.42
N ALA A 19 -10.25 -32.43 1.22
CA ALA A 19 -9.72 -31.08 1.08
C ALA A 19 -10.90 -30.16 1.35
N CYS A 20 -10.88 -29.42 2.47
CA CYS A 20 -11.78 -28.30 2.66
C CYS A 20 -11.48 -27.27 1.57
N SER A 21 -12.11 -27.42 0.42
CA SER A 21 -12.33 -26.33 -0.53
C SER A 21 -13.24 -25.35 0.19
N VAL A 22 -12.66 -24.42 0.95
CA VAL A 22 -13.42 -23.25 1.42
C VAL A 22 -13.80 -22.48 0.15
N SER A 23 -15.04 -22.67 -0.25
CA SER A 23 -15.70 -21.90 -1.30
C SER A 23 -15.49 -20.40 -1.00
N GLN A 24 -14.76 -19.71 -1.89
CA GLN A 24 -14.38 -18.30 -1.76
C GLN A 24 -15.60 -17.39 -1.94
N TYR A 25 -16.43 -17.31 -0.91
CA TYR A 25 -17.38 -16.20 -0.74
C TYR A 25 -16.75 -15.17 0.19
N LEU A 26 -15.96 -14.26 -0.39
CA LEU A 26 -15.04 -13.48 0.44
C LEU A 26 -14.71 -12.08 -0.12
N SER A 27 -15.46 -11.52 -1.08
CA SER A 27 -15.14 -10.18 -1.58
C SER A 27 -15.18 -9.13 -0.46
N GLY A 28 -16.29 -9.04 0.29
CA GLY A 28 -16.43 -8.07 1.38
C GLY A 28 -15.49 -8.32 2.58
N GLN A 29 -15.36 -9.59 3.01
CA GLN A 29 -14.49 -9.95 4.13
C GLN A 29 -12.99 -9.81 3.80
N MET A 30 -12.56 -10.13 2.57
CA MET A 30 -11.17 -9.88 2.13
C MET A 30 -10.88 -8.39 2.08
N ILE A 31 -11.81 -7.59 1.57
CA ILE A 31 -11.62 -6.13 1.49
C ILE A 31 -11.41 -5.53 2.88
N SER A 32 -12.22 -5.94 3.86
CA SER A 32 -12.05 -5.49 5.26
C SER A 32 -10.74 -5.96 5.92
N GLY A 33 -10.09 -6.98 5.36
CA GLY A 33 -8.86 -7.55 5.91
C GLY A 33 -7.61 -6.75 5.57
N VAL A 34 -7.63 -5.90 4.53
CA VAL A 34 -6.46 -5.10 4.13
C VAL A 34 -6.41 -3.84 4.99
N GLN A 35 -5.28 -3.60 5.65
CA GLN A 35 -5.06 -2.43 6.48
C GLN A 35 -3.78 -1.69 6.07
N GLN A 36 -3.76 -0.38 6.32
CA GLN A 36 -2.57 0.44 6.11
C GLN A 36 -1.37 -0.13 6.88
N GLY A 37 -0.19 -0.10 6.28
CA GLY A 37 1.06 -0.63 6.87
C GLY A 37 1.35 -2.09 6.56
N MET A 38 0.36 -2.87 6.08
CA MET A 38 0.56 -4.28 5.71
C MET A 38 1.61 -4.45 4.63
N THR A 39 2.36 -5.55 4.68
CA THR A 39 3.35 -5.92 3.68
C THR A 39 2.69 -6.61 2.48
N PRO A 40 3.37 -6.64 1.32
CA PRO A 40 2.96 -7.45 0.17
C PRO A 40 2.68 -8.93 0.50
N ALA A 41 3.41 -9.50 1.45
CA ALA A 41 3.20 -10.89 1.88
C ALA A 41 1.90 -11.08 2.65
N GLU A 42 1.57 -10.16 3.57
CA GLU A 42 0.31 -10.17 4.32
C GLU A 42 -0.88 -9.97 3.38
N VAL A 43 -0.77 -9.06 2.41
CA VAL A 43 -1.79 -8.87 1.37
C VAL A 43 -1.99 -10.15 0.55
N ARG A 44 -0.93 -10.80 0.07
CA ARG A 44 -1.06 -12.10 -0.63
C ARG A 44 -1.76 -13.16 0.21
N SER A 45 -1.51 -13.19 1.53
CA SER A 45 -2.18 -14.11 2.45
C SER A 45 -3.69 -13.87 2.52
N ILE A 46 -4.14 -12.61 2.48
CA ILE A 46 -5.57 -12.24 2.47
C ILE A 46 -6.24 -12.71 1.17
N PHE A 47 -5.64 -12.38 0.02
CA PHE A 47 -6.24 -12.69 -1.29
C PHE A 47 -6.06 -14.16 -1.71
N LYS A 48 -5.11 -14.85 -1.08
CA LYS A 48 -4.68 -16.23 -1.40
C LYS A 48 -4.39 -16.40 -2.89
N SER A 49 -3.91 -15.33 -3.53
CA SER A 49 -3.55 -15.28 -4.94
C SER A 49 -2.55 -14.17 -5.21
N GLU A 50 -1.83 -14.30 -6.32
CA GLU A 50 -1.08 -13.17 -6.90
C GLU A 50 -2.04 -12.11 -7.46
N PRO A 51 -1.60 -10.85 -7.57
CA PRO A 51 -2.37 -9.82 -8.25
C PRO A 51 -2.50 -10.13 -9.74
N HIS A 52 -3.58 -9.66 -10.36
CA HIS A 52 -3.81 -9.81 -11.80
C HIS A 52 -2.93 -8.85 -12.60
N PHE A 53 -2.78 -7.62 -12.09
CA PHE A 53 -1.85 -6.63 -12.63
C PHE A 53 -1.02 -6.04 -11.51
N ARG A 54 0.22 -5.70 -11.85
CA ARG A 54 1.20 -5.13 -10.95
C ARG A 54 1.96 -4.05 -11.70
N ARG A 55 2.04 -2.86 -11.10
CA ARG A 55 2.79 -1.71 -11.63
C ARG A 55 3.61 -1.08 -10.51
N PHE A 56 4.79 -0.55 -10.83
CA PHE A 56 5.66 0.08 -9.84
C PHE A 56 6.35 1.31 -10.44
N ASP A 57 6.63 2.29 -9.59
CA ASP A 57 7.42 3.47 -9.89
C ASP A 57 8.20 3.91 -8.64
N GLY A 58 9.53 3.83 -8.69
CA GLY A 58 10.39 4.12 -7.55
C GLY A 58 10.08 3.23 -6.33
N ASN A 59 9.71 3.85 -5.22
CA ASN A 59 9.31 3.18 -3.98
C ASN A 59 7.79 2.92 -3.89
N MET A 60 7.03 3.29 -4.92
CA MET A 60 5.59 3.08 -5.00
C MET A 60 5.27 1.88 -5.89
N GLU A 61 4.24 1.15 -5.50
CA GLU A 61 3.79 -0.05 -6.20
C GLU A 61 2.27 -0.18 -6.07
N GLU A 62 1.59 -0.60 -7.13
CA GLU A 62 0.15 -0.81 -7.13
C GLU A 62 -0.19 -2.20 -7.69
N TRP A 63 -1.05 -2.91 -6.96
CA TRP A 63 -1.55 -4.23 -7.28
C TRP A 63 -3.04 -4.16 -7.57
N GLU A 64 -3.46 -4.85 -8.63
CA GLU A 64 -4.86 -4.97 -9.01
C GLU A 64 -5.32 -6.42 -8.85
N TYR A 65 -6.34 -6.63 -8.03
CA TYR A 65 -7.05 -7.91 -7.92
C TYR A 65 -8.42 -7.80 -8.57
N ARG A 66 -8.77 -8.83 -9.34
CA ARG A 66 -10.11 -9.01 -9.91
C ARG A 66 -10.76 -10.23 -9.26
N LYS A 67 -11.94 -10.06 -8.66
CA LYS A 67 -12.67 -11.16 -8.01
C LYS A 67 -14.14 -11.14 -8.46
N PHE A 68 -14.63 -12.31 -8.84
CA PHE A 68 -16.02 -12.54 -9.20
C PHE A 68 -16.84 -12.92 -7.95
N SER A 69 -18.03 -12.35 -7.77
CA SER A 69 -18.95 -12.71 -6.67
C SER A 69 -20.18 -13.46 -7.22
N PRO A 70 -20.44 -14.73 -6.83
CA PRO A 70 -21.53 -15.51 -7.41
C PRO A 70 -22.94 -15.21 -6.86
N LEU A 71 -23.07 -14.43 -5.76
CA LEU A 71 -24.37 -14.14 -5.14
C LEU A 71 -24.95 -12.87 -5.77
N SER A 72 -26.04 -13.07 -6.52
CA SER A 72 -26.99 -12.12 -7.13
C SER A 72 -26.68 -10.61 -6.98
N ASP A 73 -26.47 -9.94 -8.12
CA ASP A 73 -26.23 -8.49 -8.33
C ASP A 73 -24.83 -7.91 -8.09
N VAL A 74 -23.79 -8.75 -8.04
CA VAL A 74 -22.41 -8.27 -7.89
C VAL A 74 -21.50 -8.95 -8.91
N GLY A 75 -21.31 -8.31 -10.06
CA GLY A 75 -20.31 -8.70 -11.06
C GLY A 75 -18.86 -8.65 -10.54
N TRP A 76 -17.90 -8.55 -11.45
CA TRP A 76 -16.49 -8.46 -11.07
C TRP A 76 -16.22 -7.24 -10.19
N SER A 77 -15.42 -7.42 -9.15
CA SER A 77 -14.87 -6.34 -8.33
C SER A 77 -13.40 -6.14 -8.69
N ILE A 78 -13.01 -4.89 -8.91
CA ILE A 78 -11.62 -4.47 -9.08
C ILE A 78 -11.17 -3.87 -7.75
N ILE A 79 -10.04 -4.37 -7.26
CA ILE A 79 -9.45 -3.96 -5.98
C ILE A 79 -8.04 -3.47 -6.27
N LEU A 80 -7.78 -2.20 -5.99
CA LEU A 80 -6.48 -1.56 -6.13
C LEU A 80 -5.83 -1.44 -4.76
N ILE A 81 -4.61 -1.93 -4.62
CA ILE A 81 -3.82 -1.84 -3.39
C ILE A 81 -2.52 -1.13 -3.72
N GLN A 82 -2.26 -0.05 -3.02
CA GLN A 82 -1.08 0.77 -3.20
C GLN A 82 -0.11 0.52 -2.07
N PHE A 83 1.16 0.42 -2.41
CA PHE A 83 2.27 0.26 -1.49
C PHE A 83 3.24 1.42 -1.67
N THR A 84 3.75 1.92 -0.56
CA THR A 84 4.87 2.86 -0.52
C THR A 84 5.91 2.28 0.43
N ASP A 85 7.16 2.20 -0.02
CA ASP A 85 8.26 1.59 0.75
C ASP A 85 7.94 0.15 1.21
N GLY A 86 7.21 -0.59 0.38
CA GLY A 86 6.84 -1.98 0.66
C GLY A 86 5.76 -2.16 1.73
N ARG A 87 4.97 -1.11 2.03
CA ARG A 87 3.82 -1.17 2.95
C ARG A 87 2.58 -0.57 2.32
N VAL A 88 1.41 -1.14 2.63
CA VAL A 88 0.11 -0.66 2.14
C VAL A 88 -0.06 0.80 2.56
N SER A 89 -0.17 1.68 1.57
CA SER A 89 -0.39 3.12 1.75
C SER A 89 -1.82 3.53 1.39
N GLY A 90 -2.49 2.76 0.52
CA GLY A 90 -3.86 3.03 0.11
C GLY A 90 -4.56 1.80 -0.47
N MET A 91 -5.89 1.83 -0.45
CA MET A 91 -6.72 0.78 -1.04
C MET A 91 -8.03 1.37 -1.58
N ASP A 92 -8.45 0.88 -2.74
CA ASP A 92 -9.78 1.15 -3.29
C ASP A 92 -10.41 -0.15 -3.82
N SER A 93 -11.73 -0.24 -3.79
CA SER A 93 -12.48 -1.36 -4.32
C SER A 93 -13.79 -0.89 -4.95
N PHE A 94 -13.99 -1.22 -6.22
CA PHE A 94 -15.17 -0.83 -6.98
C PHE A 94 -15.66 -1.95 -7.89
N LYS A 95 -16.95 -1.89 -8.25
CA LYS A 95 -17.54 -2.82 -9.21
C LYS A 95 -17.05 -2.47 -10.62
N ASP A 96 -16.68 -3.49 -11.40
CA ASP A 96 -16.41 -3.35 -12.81
C ASP A 96 -17.74 -3.16 -13.57
N ARG A 97 -18.04 -1.91 -13.92
CA ARG A 97 -19.27 -1.54 -14.62
C ARG A 97 -19.23 -1.85 -16.11
N SER A 98 -18.07 -2.20 -16.67
CA SER A 98 -17.92 -2.54 -18.09
C SER A 98 -18.57 -3.89 -18.45
N MET A 99 -18.89 -4.72 -17.46
CA MET A 99 -19.54 -6.03 -17.63
C MET A 99 -21.05 -6.05 -17.38
N ASN A 100 -21.70 -4.90 -17.18
CA ASN A 100 -23.17 -4.78 -17.29
C ASN A 100 -23.56 -4.60 -18.77
N LEU A 101 -23.20 -5.57 -19.62
CA LEU A 101 -23.75 -5.67 -20.97
C LEU A 101 -24.48 -7.02 -21.05
N ASP A 102 -25.80 -6.91 -20.91
CA ASP A 102 -26.89 -7.83 -21.23
C ASP A 102 -26.65 -9.35 -21.11
N ASN A 103 -27.56 -9.99 -20.38
CA ASN A 103 -27.63 -11.43 -20.06
C ASN A 103 -27.79 -12.38 -21.27
N ALA A 104 -27.31 -12.02 -22.45
CA ALA A 104 -27.50 -12.76 -23.69
C ALA A 104 -26.19 -12.90 -24.50
N THR A 105 -25.12 -13.46 -23.91
CA THR A 105 -24.12 -14.30 -24.61
C THR A 105 -23.03 -14.77 -23.65
N LEU A 106 -23.23 -15.94 -23.03
CA LEU A 106 -22.16 -16.67 -22.35
C LEU A 106 -21.23 -17.32 -23.40
N THR A 107 -20.28 -16.55 -23.92
CA THR A 107 -19.10 -17.12 -24.59
C THR A 107 -17.84 -16.58 -23.93
N ARG A 108 -17.12 -17.53 -23.31
CA ARG A 108 -15.76 -17.48 -22.74
C ARG A 108 -14.97 -16.20 -23.06
N PRO A 109 -14.43 -15.47 -22.06
CA PRO A 109 -13.53 -14.36 -22.39
C PRO A 109 -12.26 -14.94 -23.04
N SER A 110 -12.03 -14.58 -24.30
CA SER A 110 -10.74 -14.71 -24.96
C SER A 110 -9.71 -13.83 -24.25
N PRO A 111 -8.42 -14.22 -24.25
CA PRO A 111 -7.33 -13.36 -23.78
C PRO A 111 -7.10 -12.29 -24.85
N THR A 112 -8.00 -11.31 -24.92
CA THR A 112 -7.76 -10.14 -25.76
C THR A 112 -6.76 -9.28 -25.01
N VAL A 113 -5.56 -9.15 -25.57
CA VAL A 113 -4.60 -8.10 -25.28
C VAL A 113 -5.30 -6.78 -25.61
N ILE A 114 -6.01 -6.21 -24.64
CA ILE A 114 -6.62 -4.91 -24.80
C ILE A 114 -5.58 -3.89 -24.35
N SER A 115 -4.86 -3.35 -25.33
CA SER A 115 -4.23 -2.03 -25.22
C SER A 115 -5.35 -0.97 -25.17
N THR A 116 -5.97 -0.77 -24.02
CA THR A 116 -6.87 0.38 -23.78
C THR A 116 -6.22 1.33 -22.81
N ILE A 117 -5.50 2.30 -23.38
CA ILE A 117 -5.10 3.52 -22.70
C ILE A 117 -6.31 4.45 -22.46
N ASP A 118 -7.46 4.24 -23.10
CA ASP A 118 -8.44 5.33 -23.24
C ASP A 118 -9.86 5.15 -22.66
N ASN A 119 -10.17 4.17 -21.80
CA ASN A 119 -11.55 4.11 -21.26
C ASN A 119 -11.76 3.59 -19.83
N PHE A 120 -10.71 3.54 -19.01
CA PHE A 120 -10.94 3.68 -17.58
C PHE A 120 -11.04 5.18 -17.28
N PRO A 121 -12.03 5.65 -16.51
CA PRO A 121 -11.94 7.01 -16.00
C PRO A 121 -10.56 7.12 -15.35
N PRO A 122 -9.75 8.16 -15.66
CA PRO A 122 -8.51 8.38 -14.94
C PRO A 122 -8.91 8.36 -13.47
N VAL A 123 -8.42 7.36 -12.73
CA VAL A 123 -8.77 7.19 -11.33
C VAL A 123 -8.36 8.49 -10.67
N ARG A 124 -9.36 9.34 -10.42
CA ARG A 124 -9.20 10.60 -9.71
C ARG A 124 -8.94 10.24 -8.26
N HIS A 125 -7.70 9.87 -7.95
CA HIS A 125 -7.16 9.87 -6.61
C HIS A 125 -5.97 10.84 -6.55
N SER A 126 -6.25 12.07 -6.98
CA SER A 126 -5.36 13.21 -6.86
C SER A 126 -6.02 14.21 -5.92
N PHE A 127 -5.99 13.95 -4.61
CA PHE A 127 -6.18 15.04 -3.64
C PHE A 127 -5.09 15.06 -2.55
N ASP A 128 -4.44 13.94 -2.23
CA ASP A 128 -3.23 13.93 -1.36
C ASP A 128 -1.92 13.62 -2.10
N ARG A 129 -2.00 13.11 -3.33
CA ARG A 129 -0.86 12.63 -4.14
C ARG A 129 -0.08 13.73 -4.87
N GLU A 130 -0.63 14.92 -5.01
CA GLU A 130 -0.05 15.91 -5.92
C GLU A 130 1.24 16.57 -5.38
N ARG A 131 1.47 16.49 -4.07
CA ARG A 131 2.66 17.06 -3.42
C ARG A 131 3.62 16.04 -2.83
N THR A 132 3.25 14.77 -2.65
CA THR A 132 4.19 13.82 -2.00
C THR A 132 5.40 13.56 -2.90
N MET A 133 6.60 13.84 -2.40
CA MET A 133 7.83 13.66 -3.17
C MET A 133 8.07 12.18 -3.50
N ASP A 134 8.27 11.86 -4.78
CA ASP A 134 8.61 10.51 -5.20
C ASP A 134 10.04 10.13 -4.80
N GLY A 135 10.32 8.82 -4.78
CA GLY A 135 11.62 8.32 -4.32
C GLY A 135 12.82 8.76 -5.18
N PHE A 136 12.65 9.04 -6.47
CA PHE A 136 13.73 9.49 -7.34
C PHE A 136 14.10 10.96 -7.06
N GLU A 137 13.11 11.85 -7.06
CA GLU A 137 13.33 13.26 -6.71
C GLU A 137 13.81 13.40 -5.26
N PHE A 138 13.31 12.57 -4.35
CA PHE A 138 13.78 12.55 -2.96
C PHE A 138 15.25 12.20 -2.83
N ARG A 139 15.76 11.21 -3.59
CA ARG A 139 17.19 10.86 -3.55
C ARG A 139 18.07 12.03 -3.97
N LYS A 140 17.64 12.76 -5.00
CA LYS A 140 18.35 13.96 -5.47
C LYS A 140 18.35 15.06 -4.42
N LEU A 141 17.21 15.31 -3.75
CA LEU A 141 17.15 16.23 -2.61
C LEU A 141 18.08 15.78 -1.47
N LEU A 142 18.01 14.52 -1.08
CA LEU A 142 18.78 13.97 0.04
C LEU A 142 20.28 14.05 -0.22
N ASP A 143 20.74 13.78 -1.44
CA ASP A 143 22.15 13.92 -1.81
C ASP A 143 22.60 15.39 -1.71
N ASN A 144 21.80 16.34 -2.20
CA ASN A 144 22.10 17.76 -2.05
C ASN A 144 22.18 18.18 -0.57
N VAL A 145 21.28 17.66 0.28
CA VAL A 145 21.30 17.90 1.72
C VAL A 145 22.55 17.29 2.37
N LYS A 146 22.94 16.06 2.03
CA LYS A 146 24.09 15.37 2.65
C LYS A 146 25.40 16.17 2.54
N TYR A 147 25.68 16.71 1.35
CA TYR A 147 26.95 17.36 1.04
C TYR A 147 26.96 18.89 1.28
N SER A 148 25.86 19.44 1.80
CA SER A 148 25.70 20.87 2.06
C SER A 148 26.14 21.27 3.48
N SER A 149 26.44 22.57 3.66
CA SER A 149 26.67 23.14 5.01
C SER A 149 25.40 23.13 5.86
N THR A 150 25.49 23.14 7.20
CA THR A 150 24.33 23.04 8.11
C THR A 150 23.20 24.02 7.78
N ASN A 151 23.51 25.29 7.56
CA ASN A 151 22.50 26.31 7.21
C ASN A 151 21.86 26.02 5.86
N GLU A 152 22.64 25.52 4.91
CA GLU A 152 22.16 25.17 3.58
C GLU A 152 21.31 23.90 3.60
N LYS A 153 21.63 22.91 4.44
CA LYS A 153 20.77 21.73 4.68
C LYS A 153 19.37 22.15 5.08
N LYS A 154 19.25 23.05 6.08
CA LYS A 154 17.96 23.55 6.55
C LYS A 154 17.21 24.28 5.42
N ARG A 155 17.89 25.15 4.67
CA ARG A 155 17.28 25.88 3.54
C ARG A 155 16.77 24.97 2.43
N LEU A 156 17.53 23.94 2.05
CA LEU A 156 17.13 22.98 1.02
C LEU A 156 15.86 22.23 1.44
N ILE A 157 15.79 21.79 2.70
CA ILE A 157 14.61 21.12 3.26
C ILE A 157 13.42 22.09 3.29
N GLU A 158 13.59 23.29 3.82
CA GLU A 158 12.54 24.32 3.87
C GLU A 158 12.02 24.70 2.48
N THR A 159 12.91 24.82 1.50
CA THR A 159 12.53 25.08 0.10
C THR A 159 11.69 23.93 -0.45
N ALA A 160 12.09 22.68 -0.19
CA ALA A 160 11.34 21.53 -0.66
C ALA A 160 9.94 21.44 -0.03
N LEU A 161 9.76 21.80 1.24
CA LEU A 161 8.45 21.84 1.92
C LEU A 161 7.45 22.83 1.28
N GLN A 162 7.93 23.82 0.53
CA GLN A 162 7.05 24.74 -0.21
C GLN A 162 6.31 24.04 -1.35
N GLN A 163 6.91 23.01 -1.93
CA GLN A 163 6.38 22.33 -3.10
C GLN A 163 5.88 20.92 -2.79
N TYR A 164 6.50 20.27 -1.81
CA TYR A 164 6.31 18.86 -1.56
C TYR A 164 5.93 18.53 -0.11
N ASP A 165 5.19 17.44 0.01
CA ASP A 165 4.95 16.69 1.25
C ASP A 165 5.88 15.46 1.28
N PHE A 166 6.11 14.90 2.46
CA PHE A 166 7.05 13.80 2.69
C PHE A 166 6.40 12.66 3.48
N THR A 167 6.89 11.45 3.27
CA THR A 167 6.66 10.34 4.23
C THR A 167 7.51 10.54 5.49
N SER A 168 7.10 9.94 6.59
CA SER A 168 7.84 9.89 7.86
C SER A 168 9.22 9.26 7.66
N LYS A 169 9.35 8.30 6.74
CA LYS A 169 10.63 7.70 6.38
C LYS A 169 11.56 8.72 5.69
N GLN A 170 11.06 9.43 4.68
CA GLN A 170 11.83 10.49 4.00
C GLN A 170 12.22 11.61 4.98
N ALA A 171 11.30 12.03 5.84
CA ALA A 171 11.57 13.00 6.89
C ALA A 171 12.67 12.54 7.85
N LYS A 172 12.64 11.26 8.25
CA LYS A 172 13.69 10.65 9.07
C LYS A 172 15.06 10.80 8.41
N GLU A 173 15.18 10.41 7.14
CA GLU A 173 16.43 10.48 6.39
C GLU A 173 16.97 11.91 6.25
N LEU A 174 16.09 12.91 6.10
CA LEU A 174 16.47 14.33 6.06
C LEU A 174 16.95 14.83 7.43
N VAL A 175 16.20 14.54 8.50
CA VAL A 175 16.52 15.02 9.86
C VAL A 175 17.81 14.38 10.38
N GLU A 176 18.12 13.14 10.01
CA GLU A 176 19.40 12.49 10.33
C GLU A 176 20.61 13.22 9.74
N GLN A 177 20.44 14.02 8.67
CA GLN A 177 21.54 14.82 8.11
C GLN A 177 21.86 16.08 8.92
N ILE A 178 21.04 16.44 9.90
CA ILE A 178 21.19 17.62 10.74
C ILE A 178 22.03 17.28 11.97
N SER A 179 23.14 17.99 12.16
CA SER A 179 24.15 17.64 13.16
C SER A 179 23.78 17.96 14.61
N PHE A 180 22.98 19.00 14.83
CA PHE A 180 22.66 19.47 16.18
C PHE A 180 21.24 19.07 16.59
N THR A 181 21.09 18.57 17.81
CA THR A 181 19.77 18.14 18.34
C THR A 181 18.75 19.28 18.40
N SER A 182 19.17 20.51 18.72
CA SER A 182 18.29 21.68 18.66
C SER A 182 17.69 21.90 17.27
N ASP A 183 18.55 21.74 16.26
CA ASP A 183 18.20 21.91 14.86
C ASP A 183 17.34 20.75 14.35
N GLN A 184 17.61 19.53 14.82
CA GLN A 184 16.77 18.37 14.56
C GLN A 184 15.36 18.58 15.09
N LYS A 185 15.21 19.02 16.35
CA LYS A 185 13.89 19.34 16.95
C LYS A 185 13.16 20.41 16.15
N GLU A 186 13.85 21.51 15.83
CA GLU A 186 13.31 22.59 14.99
C GLU A 186 12.80 22.04 13.65
N MET A 187 13.61 21.23 12.97
CA MET A 187 13.28 20.66 11.67
C MET A 187 12.12 19.67 11.74
N MET A 188 12.08 18.81 12.78
CA MET A 188 10.95 17.90 13.01
C MET A 188 9.64 18.67 13.14
N ILE A 189 9.63 19.77 13.89
CA ILE A 189 8.44 20.62 14.06
C ILE A 189 8.02 21.27 12.74
N LYS A 190 8.99 21.76 11.96
CA LYS A 190 8.73 22.38 10.64
C LYS A 190 8.24 21.39 9.59
N ILE A 191 8.77 20.17 9.58
CA ILE A 191 8.40 19.12 8.63
C ILE A 191 7.03 18.54 8.93
N TYR A 192 6.68 18.35 10.21
CA TYR A 192 5.48 17.59 10.62
C TYR A 192 4.16 17.96 9.93
N PRO A 193 3.84 19.25 9.66
CA PRO A 193 2.63 19.61 8.91
C PRO A 193 2.53 18.97 7.53
N TYR A 194 3.68 18.73 6.89
CA TYR A 194 3.85 18.23 5.52
C TYR A 194 4.09 16.72 5.47
N ILE A 195 3.75 15.99 6.53
CA ILE A 195 3.87 14.53 6.59
C ILE A 195 2.58 13.86 6.15
N THR A 196 2.69 12.90 5.24
CA THR A 196 1.54 12.16 4.69
C THR A 196 1.09 10.98 5.56
N ASP A 197 2.00 10.35 6.31
CA ASP A 197 1.75 9.20 7.19
C ASP A 197 2.06 9.52 8.65
N LYS A 198 1.41 10.56 9.21
CA LYS A 198 1.69 11.14 10.55
C LYS A 198 1.72 10.12 11.68
N GLN A 199 0.96 9.03 11.58
CA GLN A 199 0.96 7.92 12.53
C GLN A 199 2.32 7.21 12.67
N ASN A 200 3.18 7.31 11.65
CA ASN A 200 4.53 6.74 11.64
C ASN A 200 5.62 7.73 12.10
N PHE A 201 5.25 8.97 12.44
CA PHE A 201 6.21 10.03 12.72
C PHE A 201 7.05 9.80 13.99
N GLU A 202 6.62 8.87 14.87
CA GLU A 202 7.46 8.42 15.99
C GLU A 202 8.80 7.83 15.55
N ALA A 203 8.89 7.28 14.34
CA ALA A 203 10.17 6.84 13.78
C ALA A 203 11.17 7.99 13.57
N VAL A 204 10.67 9.22 13.35
CA VAL A 204 11.47 10.44 13.22
C VAL A 204 11.87 10.95 14.60
N ILE A 205 10.91 11.04 15.53
CA ILE A 205 11.17 11.47 16.92
C ILE A 205 12.20 10.54 17.59
N GLY A 206 12.18 9.25 17.26
CA GLY A 206 13.14 8.25 17.73
C GLY A 206 14.61 8.51 17.37
N ILE A 207 14.92 9.45 16.47
CA ILE A 207 16.30 9.88 16.18
C ILE A 207 16.93 10.58 17.40
N LEU A 208 16.12 11.30 18.19
CA LEU A 208 16.61 12.08 19.33
C LEU A 208 17.10 11.14 20.45
N SER A 209 18.35 11.31 20.85
CA SER A 209 19.00 10.41 21.81
C SER A 209 18.40 10.48 23.21
N PHE A 210 17.98 11.67 23.66
CA PHE A 210 17.45 11.87 25.00
C PHE A 210 15.92 11.77 25.06
N GLY A 211 15.39 11.19 26.15
CA GLY A 211 13.95 11.11 26.37
C GLY A 211 13.28 12.48 26.49
N SER A 212 13.94 13.43 27.15
CA SER A 212 13.44 14.80 27.33
C SER A 212 13.23 15.53 26.00
N ASP A 213 14.15 15.37 25.04
CA ASP A 213 14.04 15.98 23.71
C ASP A 213 12.86 15.40 22.92
N ARG A 214 12.62 14.09 23.05
CA ARG A 214 11.47 13.42 22.42
C ARG A 214 10.15 13.93 22.98
N GLU A 215 10.04 14.05 24.31
CA GLU A 215 8.85 14.61 24.97
C GLU A 215 8.59 16.07 24.60
N GLU A 216 9.65 16.87 24.45
CA GLU A 216 9.54 18.25 24.01
C GLU A 216 8.91 18.35 22.60
N VAL A 217 9.40 17.53 21.66
CA VAL A 217 8.84 17.47 20.30
C VAL A 217 7.40 16.93 20.31
N ARG A 218 7.11 15.86 21.05
CA ARG A 218 5.73 15.33 21.17
C ARG A 218 4.76 16.39 21.66
N LYS A 219 5.15 17.13 22.71
CA LYS A 219 4.36 18.22 23.27
C LYS A 219 4.16 19.35 22.26
N ALA A 220 5.21 19.75 21.55
CA ALA A 220 5.12 20.78 20.51
C ALA A 220 4.17 20.36 19.38
N LEU A 221 4.18 19.09 19.01
CA LEU A 221 3.34 18.51 17.94
C LEU A 221 1.96 18.07 18.42
N ARG A 222 1.66 18.16 19.72
CA ARG A 222 0.41 17.68 20.36
C ARG A 222 0.17 16.18 20.11
N LEU A 223 1.24 15.40 20.07
CA LEU A 223 1.20 13.94 20.04
C LEU A 223 0.94 13.42 21.47
N ARG A 224 0.17 12.34 21.58
CA ARG A 224 -0.22 11.72 22.85
C ARG A 224 0.72 10.60 23.25
#